data_AF-A0A383XQT3-F1
#
_entry.id   AF-A0A383XQT3-F1
#
_cell.length_a   1.000
_cell.length_b   1.000
_cell.length_c   1.000
_cell.angle_alpha   90.00
_cell.angle_beta   90.00
_cell.angle_gamma   90.00
#
_symmetry.space_group_name_H-M   'P 1'
#
loop_
_entity.id
_entity.type
_entity.pdbx_description
1 polymer ?
#
loop_
_entity_poly.entity_id
_entity_poly.type
_entity_poly.pdbx_seq_one_letter_code
_entity_poly.pdbx_strand_id
1 'polypeptide(L)'
;MSSIRSRRTLFATTVALLLAATNLAAQWGDRELAQADRDRAAAIQAAEGYVQAALRHDDLATRYVAPQFGGRVPAQLSMVDTLRVACHLVAEGDRRYHRYLELVQVRVRLQAQSQPLPRRLVEELDSLRAPPMQPRHLVRSAELLAACDQPDTALVAGLRPLEHSPSS
;
A
#
# COMPACT_ATOMS: atom_id res chain seq x y z
N MET A 1 -31.40 54.90 -23.26
CA MET A 1 -31.01 54.45 -21.90
C MET A 1 -31.11 52.91 -21.77
N SER A 2 -30.29 52.11 -22.49
CA SER A 2 -30.41 50.63 -22.48
C SER A 2 -29.07 49.87 -22.37
N SER A 3 -27.99 50.50 -21.90
CA SER A 3 -26.64 49.90 -21.82
C SER A 3 -26.28 49.36 -20.42
N ILE A 4 -26.89 49.92 -19.37
CA ILE A 4 -26.50 49.64 -17.97
C ILE A 4 -27.14 48.36 -17.41
N ARG A 5 -28.34 47.98 -17.87
CA ARG A 5 -29.02 46.75 -17.44
C ARG A 5 -28.33 45.48 -17.96
N SER A 6 -27.90 45.49 -19.22
CA SER A 6 -27.25 44.34 -19.89
C SER A 6 -25.89 43.98 -19.28
N ARG A 7 -25.07 44.98 -18.92
CA ARG A 7 -23.78 44.72 -18.26
C ARG A 7 -23.95 44.13 -16.86
N ARG A 8 -24.89 44.64 -16.06
CA ARG A 8 -25.16 44.10 -14.70
C ARG A 8 -25.64 42.66 -14.72
N THR A 9 -26.46 42.27 -15.69
CA THR A 9 -26.89 40.87 -15.87
C THR A 9 -25.75 39.96 -16.29
N LEU A 10 -24.84 40.42 -17.16
CA LEU A 10 -23.66 39.63 -17.59
C LEU A 10 -22.63 39.45 -16.48
N PHE A 11 -22.41 40.47 -15.64
CA PHE A 11 -21.55 40.37 -14.47
C PHE A 11 -22.16 39.47 -13.38
N ALA A 12 -23.47 39.57 -13.15
CA ALA A 12 -24.14 38.72 -12.17
C ALA A 12 -24.14 37.25 -12.57
N THR A 13 -24.31 36.93 -13.86
CA THR A 13 -24.23 35.54 -14.34
C THR A 13 -22.82 34.97 -14.32
N THR A 14 -21.79 35.77 -14.65
CA THR A 14 -20.39 35.31 -14.54
C THR A 14 -19.97 35.09 -13.09
N VAL A 15 -20.37 35.95 -12.16
CA VAL A 15 -20.12 35.75 -10.72
C VAL A 15 -20.85 34.51 -10.20
N ALA A 16 -22.11 34.30 -10.59
CA ALA A 16 -22.86 33.10 -10.21
C ALA A 16 -22.25 31.81 -10.78
N LEU A 17 -21.76 31.84 -12.03
CA LEU A 17 -21.06 30.71 -12.65
C LEU A 17 -19.71 30.43 -11.97
N LEU A 18 -18.94 31.45 -11.61
CA LEU A 18 -17.69 31.29 -10.88
C LEU A 18 -17.93 30.69 -9.49
N LEU A 19 -18.93 31.17 -8.75
CA LEU A 19 -19.31 30.61 -7.45
C LEU A 19 -19.82 29.16 -7.56
N ALA A 20 -20.58 28.85 -8.61
CA ALA A 20 -21.02 27.48 -8.88
C ALA A 20 -19.82 26.57 -9.21
N ALA A 21 -18.87 27.05 -10.02
CA ALA A 21 -17.66 26.30 -10.37
C ALA A 21 -16.73 26.08 -9.17
N THR A 22 -16.57 27.06 -8.27
CA THR A 22 -15.77 26.90 -7.05
C THR A 22 -16.43 25.94 -6.05
N ASN A 23 -17.75 26.02 -5.88
CA ASN A 23 -18.48 25.08 -5.02
C ASN A 23 -18.45 23.66 -5.60
N LEU A 24 -18.54 23.52 -6.92
CA LEU A 24 -18.37 22.24 -7.59
C LEU A 24 -16.94 21.72 -7.37
N ALA A 25 -15.91 22.52 -7.60
CA ALA A 25 -14.51 22.12 -7.37
C ALA A 25 -14.25 21.72 -5.91
N ALA A 26 -14.79 22.47 -4.94
CA ALA A 26 -14.70 22.13 -3.52
C ALA A 26 -15.39 20.80 -3.20
N GLN A 27 -16.62 20.59 -3.71
CA GLN A 27 -17.35 19.34 -3.50
C GLN A 27 -16.65 18.13 -4.12
N TRP A 28 -15.96 18.31 -5.24
CA TRP A 28 -15.15 17.25 -5.84
C TRP A 28 -13.91 16.96 -5.00
N GLY A 29 -13.22 17.99 -4.50
CA GLY A 29 -12.12 17.84 -3.54
C GLY A 29 -12.52 17.09 -2.26
N ASP A 30 -13.67 17.42 -1.67
CA ASP A 30 -14.17 16.74 -0.46
C ASP A 30 -14.51 15.27 -0.72
N ARG A 31 -15.06 14.95 -1.91
CA ARG A 31 -15.34 13.56 -2.30
C ARG A 31 -14.07 12.76 -2.53
N GLU A 32 -13.05 13.36 -3.14
CA GLU A 32 -11.75 12.72 -3.35
C GLU A 32 -11.05 12.44 -2.01
N LEU A 33 -11.09 13.38 -1.07
CA LEU A 33 -10.55 13.20 0.28
C LEU A 33 -11.30 12.08 1.04
N ALA A 34 -12.63 12.10 1.03
CA ALA A 34 -13.43 11.06 1.68
C ALA A 34 -13.24 9.67 1.05
N GLN A 35 -12.96 9.60 -0.25
CA GLN A 35 -12.61 8.35 -0.91
C GLN A 35 -11.22 7.88 -0.48
N ALA A 36 -10.21 8.78 -0.48
CA ALA A 36 -8.86 8.46 -0.06
C ALA A 36 -8.81 7.94 1.39
N ASP A 37 -9.60 8.53 2.31
CA ASP A 37 -9.70 8.07 3.69
C ASP A 37 -10.31 6.66 3.80
N ARG A 38 -11.32 6.35 2.99
CA ARG A 38 -11.93 5.02 2.93
C ARG A 38 -10.96 3.98 2.38
N ASP A 39 -10.29 4.28 1.28
CA ASP A 39 -9.32 3.40 0.66
C ASP A 39 -8.16 3.13 1.61
N ARG A 40 -7.72 4.15 2.34
CA ARG A 40 -6.71 4.04 3.39
C ARG A 40 -7.15 3.15 4.55
N ALA A 41 -8.37 3.33 5.05
CA ALA A 41 -8.92 2.49 6.11
C ALA A 41 -9.00 1.02 5.67
N ALA A 42 -9.44 0.78 4.44
CA ALA A 42 -9.48 -0.57 3.85
C ALA A 42 -8.08 -1.18 3.71
N ALA A 43 -7.08 -0.40 3.28
CA ALA A 43 -5.68 -0.84 3.18
C ALA A 43 -5.11 -1.24 4.56
N ILE A 44 -5.36 -0.44 5.61
CA ILE A 44 -4.92 -0.76 6.98
C ILE A 44 -5.61 -2.02 7.49
N GLN A 45 -6.93 -2.13 7.30
CA GLN A 45 -7.68 -3.32 7.73
C GLN A 45 -7.16 -4.59 7.03
N ALA A 46 -6.83 -4.50 5.74
CA ALA A 46 -6.20 -5.60 5.02
C ALA A 46 -4.79 -5.90 5.56
N ALA A 47 -3.99 -4.88 5.83
CA ALA A 47 -2.63 -4.99 6.37
C ALA A 47 -2.61 -5.71 7.74
N GLU A 48 -3.57 -5.43 8.62
CA GLU A 48 -3.68 -6.07 9.93
C GLU A 48 -3.70 -7.60 9.83
N GLY A 49 -4.40 -8.17 8.85
CA GLY A 49 -4.45 -9.61 8.65
C GLY A 49 -3.06 -10.21 8.36
N TYR A 50 -2.26 -9.56 7.53
CA TYR A 50 -0.90 -10.00 7.20
C TYR A 50 0.04 -9.89 8.40
N VAL A 51 -0.02 -8.75 9.09
CA VAL A 51 0.84 -8.47 10.25
C VAL A 51 0.51 -9.40 11.40
N GLN A 52 -0.77 -9.62 11.70
CA GLN A 52 -1.18 -10.55 12.75
C GLN A 52 -0.78 -11.99 12.42
N ALA A 53 -0.87 -12.41 11.15
CA ALA A 53 -0.35 -13.71 10.73
C ALA A 53 1.16 -13.81 10.97
N ALA A 54 1.94 -12.78 10.61
CA ALA A 54 3.38 -12.76 10.85
C ALA A 54 3.74 -12.76 12.35
N LEU A 55 3.03 -11.97 13.17
CA LEU A 55 3.27 -11.88 14.61
C LEU A 55 2.92 -13.16 15.38
N ARG A 56 1.99 -13.99 14.88
CA ARG A 56 1.68 -15.31 15.46
C ARG A 56 2.78 -16.35 15.26
N HIS A 57 3.76 -16.08 14.38
CA HIS A 57 4.87 -16.98 14.09
C HIS A 57 6.18 -16.31 14.50
N ASP A 58 6.81 -16.78 15.58
CA ASP A 58 8.03 -16.18 16.14
C ASP A 58 9.15 -16.02 15.11
N ASP A 59 9.31 -17.00 14.22
CA ASP A 59 10.26 -16.96 13.10
C ASP A 59 10.00 -15.78 12.15
N LEU A 60 8.74 -15.53 11.81
CA LEU A 60 8.36 -14.46 10.89
C LEU A 60 8.45 -13.10 11.57
N ALA A 61 7.98 -13.02 12.83
CA ALA A 61 8.10 -11.82 13.64
C ALA A 61 9.57 -11.41 13.79
N THR A 62 10.46 -12.36 14.08
CA THR A 62 11.89 -12.10 14.26
C THR A 62 12.59 -11.72 12.96
N ARG A 63 12.24 -12.36 11.84
CA ARG A 63 12.93 -12.11 10.55
C ARG A 63 12.42 -10.91 9.78
N TYR A 64 11.13 -10.59 9.87
CA TYR A 64 10.50 -9.60 8.98
C TYR A 64 9.88 -8.41 9.72
N VAL A 65 9.52 -8.56 10.99
CA VAL A 65 8.96 -7.46 11.79
C VAL A 65 10.06 -6.79 12.62
N ALA A 66 10.78 -7.57 13.43
CA ALA A 66 11.78 -7.05 14.36
C ALA A 66 12.86 -6.15 13.74
N PRO A 67 13.41 -6.43 12.53
CA PRO A 67 14.43 -5.57 11.92
C PRO A 67 13.93 -4.15 11.63
N GLN A 68 12.62 -3.95 11.47
CA GLN A 68 12.03 -2.63 11.26
C GLN A 68 11.95 -1.80 12.56
N PHE A 69 12.14 -2.44 13.72
CA PHE A 69 12.02 -1.83 15.05
C PHE A 69 13.27 -2.09 15.91
N GLY A 70 14.46 -2.03 15.30
CA GLY A 70 15.73 -2.15 16.04
C GLY A 70 15.97 -3.56 16.61
N GLY A 71 15.43 -4.59 15.97
CA GLY A 71 15.62 -6.00 16.35
C GLY A 71 14.66 -6.50 17.43
N ARG A 72 13.64 -5.73 17.82
CA ARG A 72 12.61 -6.16 18.78
C ARG A 72 11.26 -6.26 18.09
N VAL A 73 10.47 -7.27 18.48
CA VAL A 73 9.07 -7.38 18.05
C VAL A 73 8.24 -6.44 18.93
N PRO A 74 7.61 -5.39 18.38
CA PRO A 74 6.79 -4.49 19.17
C PRO A 74 5.50 -5.19 19.63
N ALA A 75 5.06 -4.89 20.85
CA ALA A 75 3.80 -5.42 21.39
C ALA A 75 2.57 -4.83 20.70
N GLN A 76 2.68 -3.60 20.19
CA GLN A 76 1.64 -2.88 19.46
C GLN A 76 2.28 -2.10 18.31
N LEU A 77 1.57 -2.05 17.19
CA LEU A 77 1.99 -1.32 15.99
C LEU A 77 1.01 -0.15 15.77
N SER A 78 1.54 1.02 15.42
CA SER A 78 0.70 2.10 14.91
C SER A 78 0.06 1.69 13.57
N MET A 79 -1.02 2.34 13.16
CA MET A 79 -1.62 2.07 11.84
C MET A 79 -0.61 2.22 10.69
N VAL A 80 0.32 3.16 10.81
CA VAL A 80 1.39 3.43 9.84
C VAL A 80 2.35 2.26 9.77
N ASP A 81 2.78 1.80 10.95
CA ASP A 81 3.76 0.73 11.07
C ASP A 81 3.16 -0.59 10.65
N THR A 82 1.88 -0.83 10.94
CA THR A 82 1.12 -1.98 10.41
C THR A 82 1.14 -1.99 8.88
N LEU A 83 0.85 -0.86 8.25
CA LEU A 83 0.85 -0.75 6.79
C LEU A 83 2.26 -0.93 6.21
N ARG A 84 3.28 -0.30 6.81
CA ARG A 84 4.69 -0.45 6.41
C ARG A 84 5.16 -1.90 6.51
N VAL A 85 4.87 -2.56 7.63
CA VAL A 85 5.24 -3.97 7.85
C VAL A 85 4.51 -4.87 6.86
N ALA A 86 3.22 -4.65 6.61
CA ALA A 86 2.46 -5.41 5.62
C ALA A 86 3.04 -5.26 4.21
N CYS A 87 3.37 -4.03 3.80
CA CYS A 87 3.99 -3.80 2.49
C CYS A 87 5.36 -4.45 2.38
N HIS A 88 6.16 -4.44 3.45
CA HIS A 88 7.42 -5.17 3.50
C HIS A 88 7.21 -6.69 3.35
N LEU A 89 6.24 -7.27 4.07
CA LEU A 89 5.89 -8.69 3.99
C LEU A 89 5.42 -9.09 2.59
N VAL A 90 4.62 -8.24 1.93
CA VAL A 90 4.15 -8.45 0.55
C VAL A 90 5.32 -8.40 -0.43
N ALA A 91 6.17 -7.39 -0.34
CA ALA A 91 7.35 -7.27 -1.20
C ALA A 91 8.32 -8.46 -1.02
N GLU A 92 8.49 -8.93 0.21
CA GLU A 92 9.34 -10.07 0.50
C GLU A 92 8.74 -11.39 0.01
N GLY A 93 7.43 -11.58 0.21
CA GLY A 93 6.70 -12.73 -0.32
C GLY A 93 6.79 -12.81 -1.85
N ASP A 94 6.72 -11.68 -2.53
CA ASP A 94 6.85 -11.59 -3.99
C ASP A 94 8.26 -11.91 -4.48
N ARG A 95 9.30 -11.36 -3.82
CA ARG A 95 10.70 -11.66 -4.13
C ARG A 95 11.01 -13.14 -3.94
N ARG A 96 10.58 -13.72 -2.82
CA ARG A 96 10.78 -15.15 -2.50
C ARG A 96 10.06 -16.05 -3.51
N TYR A 97 8.85 -15.67 -3.92
CA TYR A 97 8.09 -16.40 -4.93
C TYR A 97 8.78 -16.42 -6.29
N HIS A 98 9.22 -15.27 -6.80
CA HIS A 98 9.93 -15.21 -8.09
C HIS A 98 11.25 -16.00 -8.04
N ARG A 99 12.01 -15.86 -6.95
CA ARG A 99 13.24 -16.64 -6.75
C ARG A 99 12.97 -18.14 -6.72
N TYR A 100 11.88 -18.57 -6.08
CA TYR A 100 11.47 -19.97 -6.07
C TYR A 100 11.18 -20.48 -7.48
N LEU A 101 10.45 -19.71 -8.30
CA LEU A 101 10.16 -20.08 -9.68
C LEU A 101 11.43 -20.20 -10.54
N GLU A 102 12.38 -19.27 -10.40
CA GLU A 102 13.68 -19.35 -11.09
C GLU A 102 14.42 -20.66 -10.77
N LEU A 103 14.51 -21.00 -9.49
CA LEU A 103 15.22 -22.21 -9.05
C LEU A 103 14.48 -23.49 -9.45
N VAL A 104 13.14 -23.47 -9.51
CA VAL A 104 12.35 -24.57 -10.04
C VAL A 104 12.68 -24.79 -11.52
N GLN A 105 12.81 -23.73 -12.32
CA GLN A 105 13.22 -23.87 -13.74
C GLN A 105 14.61 -24.50 -13.88
N VAL A 106 15.57 -24.08 -13.04
CA VAL A 106 16.91 -24.69 -13.01
C VAL A 106 16.82 -26.17 -12.63
N ARG A 107 16.05 -26.51 -11.58
CA ARG A 107 15.81 -27.89 -11.16
C ARG A 107 15.27 -28.75 -12.30
N VAL A 108 14.22 -28.27 -12.98
CA VAL A 108 13.59 -28.98 -14.10
C VAL A 108 14.60 -29.20 -15.23
N ARG A 109 15.41 -28.19 -15.56
CA ARG A 109 16.45 -28.32 -16.59
C ARG A 109 17.49 -29.38 -16.24
N LEU A 110 17.98 -29.40 -15.00
CA LEU A 110 18.95 -30.40 -14.54
C LEU A 110 18.37 -31.81 -14.57
N GLN A 111 17.11 -31.96 -14.12
CA GLN A 111 16.41 -33.25 -14.17
C GLN A 111 16.19 -33.73 -15.61
N ALA A 112 15.82 -32.84 -16.54
CA ALA A 112 15.69 -33.16 -17.96
C ALA A 112 17.01 -33.63 -18.58
N GLN A 113 18.14 -33.12 -18.08
CA GLN A 113 19.49 -33.53 -18.48
C GLN A 113 20.02 -34.75 -17.70
N SER A 114 19.19 -35.37 -16.85
CA SER A 114 19.58 -36.46 -15.94
C SER A 114 20.79 -36.12 -15.06
N GLN A 115 20.96 -34.83 -14.74
CA GLN A 115 22.04 -34.37 -13.87
C GLN A 115 21.63 -34.46 -12.39
N PRO A 116 22.57 -34.77 -11.49
CA PRO A 116 22.30 -34.73 -10.06
C PRO A 116 21.97 -33.30 -9.61
N LEU A 117 21.02 -33.16 -8.69
CA LEU A 117 20.66 -31.85 -8.14
C LEU A 117 21.72 -31.38 -7.13
N PRO A 118 22.27 -30.16 -7.30
CA PRO A 118 23.17 -29.58 -6.30
C PRO A 118 22.48 -29.44 -4.95
N ARG A 119 23.14 -29.86 -3.86
CA ARG A 119 22.59 -29.75 -2.50
C ARG A 119 22.12 -28.34 -2.14
N ARG A 120 22.95 -27.34 -2.47
CA ARG A 120 22.63 -25.91 -2.25
C ARG A 120 21.32 -25.48 -2.92
N LEU A 121 21.01 -26.00 -4.11
CA LEU A 121 19.77 -25.68 -4.81
C LEU A 121 18.55 -26.28 -4.08
N VAL A 122 18.68 -27.50 -3.56
CA VAL A 122 17.62 -28.16 -2.79
C VAL A 122 17.37 -27.40 -1.48
N GLU A 123 18.44 -27.07 -0.76
CA GLU A 123 18.39 -26.30 0.48
C GLU A 123 17.75 -24.92 0.27
N GLU A 124 18.12 -24.21 -0.80
CA GLU A 124 17.54 -22.90 -1.13
C GLU A 124 16.05 -23.02 -1.45
N LEU A 125 15.65 -24.00 -2.29
CA LEU A 125 14.25 -24.27 -2.59
C LEU A 125 13.41 -24.59 -1.35
N ASP A 126 13.94 -25.40 -0.43
CA ASP A 126 13.24 -25.73 0.81
C ASP A 126 13.16 -24.52 1.74
N SER A 127 14.22 -23.70 1.80
CA SER A 127 14.21 -22.46 2.58
C SER A 127 13.20 -21.43 2.06
N LEU A 128 12.97 -21.39 0.74
CA LEU A 128 12.04 -20.47 0.09
C LEU A 128 10.59 -20.88 0.29
N ARG A 129 10.28 -22.16 0.50
CA ARG A 129 8.92 -22.64 0.81
C ARG A 129 8.40 -22.15 2.15
N ALA A 130 9.29 -21.79 3.07
CA ALA A 130 8.88 -21.16 4.32
C ALA A 130 8.22 -19.79 4.05
N PRO A 131 7.20 -19.39 4.83
CA PRO A 131 6.58 -18.07 4.70
C PRO A 131 7.58 -16.93 4.95
N PRO A 132 7.30 -15.71 4.46
CA PRO A 132 6.19 -15.33 3.59
C PRO A 132 6.40 -15.82 2.15
N MET A 133 5.35 -16.34 1.55
CA MET A 133 5.32 -16.83 0.16
C MET A 133 4.01 -16.43 -0.52
N GLN A 134 3.63 -15.17 -0.38
CA GLN A 134 2.44 -14.63 -1.03
C GLN A 134 2.87 -13.63 -2.09
N PRO A 135 2.83 -14.00 -3.39
CA PRO A 135 3.12 -13.06 -4.46
C PRO A 135 2.06 -11.98 -4.57
N ARG A 136 2.44 -10.82 -5.13
CA ARG A 136 1.58 -9.62 -5.19
C ARG A 136 0.23 -9.89 -5.85
N HIS A 137 0.19 -10.73 -6.88
CA HIS A 137 -1.04 -11.05 -7.61
C HIS A 137 -2.04 -11.92 -6.82
N LEU A 138 -1.64 -12.50 -5.68
CA LEU A 138 -2.52 -13.23 -4.77
C LEU A 138 -2.96 -12.36 -3.57
N VAL A 139 -2.53 -11.10 -3.49
CA VAL A 139 -3.02 -10.15 -2.49
C VAL A 139 -4.41 -9.71 -2.89
N ARG A 140 -5.40 -9.98 -2.04
CA ARG A 140 -6.83 -9.77 -2.35
C ARG A 140 -7.28 -8.30 -2.28
N SER A 141 -6.59 -7.45 -1.52
CA SER A 141 -6.94 -6.03 -1.38
C SER A 141 -6.14 -5.20 -2.38
N ALA A 142 -6.86 -4.55 -3.29
CA ALA A 142 -6.28 -3.61 -4.24
C ALA A 142 -5.79 -2.33 -3.54
N GLU A 143 -6.48 -1.94 -2.47
CA GLU A 143 -6.18 -0.76 -1.65
C GLU A 143 -4.84 -0.93 -0.92
N LEU A 144 -4.59 -2.13 -0.38
CA LEU A 144 -3.29 -2.47 0.21
C LEU A 144 -2.16 -2.39 -0.83
N LEU A 145 -2.37 -2.96 -2.02
CA LEU A 145 -1.37 -2.91 -3.09
C LEU A 145 -1.10 -1.47 -3.54
N ALA A 146 -2.15 -0.67 -3.72
CA ALA A 146 -2.05 0.74 -4.07
C ALA A 146 -1.30 1.54 -3.01
N ALA A 147 -1.52 1.25 -1.72
CA ALA A 147 -0.78 1.85 -0.63
C ALA A 147 0.71 1.46 -0.65
N CYS A 148 1.03 0.19 -0.96
CA CYS A 148 2.43 -0.26 -1.04
C CYS A 148 3.21 0.30 -2.23
N ASP A 149 2.53 0.76 -3.27
CA ASP A 149 3.15 1.44 -4.42
C ASP A 149 3.43 2.93 -4.16
N GLN A 150 2.90 3.50 -3.07
CA GLN A 150 3.17 4.88 -2.67
C GLN A 150 4.51 5.00 -1.93
N PRO A 151 5.25 6.11 -2.12
CA PRO A 151 6.46 6.35 -1.34
C PRO A 151 6.12 6.51 0.15
N ASP A 152 7.02 6.06 1.03
CA ASP A 152 6.87 6.12 2.50
C ASP A 152 6.48 7.51 3.02
N THR A 153 6.92 8.57 2.34
CA THR A 153 6.59 9.97 2.67
C THR A 153 5.11 10.30 2.44
N ALA A 154 4.48 9.75 1.39
CA ALA A 154 3.06 9.93 1.10
C ALA A 154 2.18 9.12 2.06
N LEU A 155 2.65 7.93 2.45
CA LEU A 155 1.99 7.09 3.45
C LEU A 155 1.89 7.83 4.79
N VAL A 156 2.98 8.44 5.27
CA VAL A 156 3.00 9.21 6.52
C VAL A 156 2.22 10.53 6.42
N ALA A 157 2.28 11.23 5.28
CA ALA A 157 1.61 12.51 5.09
C ALA A 157 0.08 12.40 5.20
N GLY A 158 -0.53 11.34 4.66
CA GLY A 158 -1.98 11.15 4.77
C GLY A 158 -2.46 10.63 6.14
N LEU A 159 -1.56 10.34 7.11
CA LEU A 159 -1.94 10.05 8.50
C LEU A 159 -2.03 11.31 9.37
N ARG A 160 -1.45 12.42 8.92
CA ARG A 160 -1.58 13.66 9.68
C ARG A 160 -3.05 14.06 9.59
N PRO A 161 -3.77 14.19 10.72
CA PRO A 161 -4.97 15.01 10.71
C PRO A 161 -4.53 16.36 10.13
N LEU A 162 -5.32 16.93 9.24
CA LEU A 162 -5.16 18.32 8.84
C LEU A 162 -5.18 19.16 10.14
N GLU A 163 -4.00 19.45 10.69
CA GLU A 163 -3.86 20.45 11.74
C GLU A 163 -4.26 21.76 11.09
N HIS A 164 -5.52 22.13 11.31
CA HIS A 164 -6.08 23.47 11.29
C HIS A 164 -5.32 24.47 10.42
N SER A 165 -5.79 24.70 9.20
CA SER A 165 -5.67 26.04 8.63
C SER A 165 -6.65 26.94 9.38
N PRO A 166 -6.19 27.94 10.15
CA PRO A 166 -7.10 28.95 10.68
C PRO A 166 -7.64 29.75 9.49
N SER A 167 -8.97 29.84 9.43
CA SER A 167 -9.71 30.74 8.57
C SER A 167 -9.20 32.17 8.79
N SER A 168 -8.90 32.89 7.71
CA SER A 168 -8.79 34.35 7.69
C SER A 168 -9.50 34.88 6.47
#